data_AF-A0A1R4ICK9-F1
#
_entry.id   AF-A0A1R4ICK9-F1
#
_cell.length_a   1.000
_cell.length_b   1.000
_cell.length_c   1.000
_cell.angle_alpha   90.00
_cell.angle_beta   90.00
_cell.angle_gamma   90.00
#
_symmetry.space_group_name_H-M   'P 1'
#
loop_
_entity.id
_entity.type
_entity.pdbx_description
1 polymer ?
#
loop_
_entity_poly.entity_id
_entity_poly.type
_entity_poly.pdbx_seq_one_letter_code
_entity_poly.pdbx_strand_id
1 'polypeptide(L)'
;MRVFHTCRFRLLKQASIGVGLLLAASFSTALVPVSIAPIEANFVLGIDVQGQRLNLYEDCEEGSVTCDGMLLVAPDLQRLWHIKPYDKSIDKSPYSVKFYAAKTKHSLCKDGVTPCGFQGYQFEGNGIKGFIDPIDQKIYAGNEWTLDDSSVTYKENSTYLPLTSQTALINSKYNASDKALNKSYQITRNEVRRLYGERMESDLKQEQIQWIKQRSKDCGANTQHQPRTQAEKVCFIQQNDSRKQAWFLWID
;
A
#
# COMPACT_ATOMS: atom_id res chain seq x y z
N MET A 1 -47.38 -13.27 60.63
CA MET A 1 -48.29 -14.42 60.84
C MET A 1 -47.90 -15.50 59.82
N ARG A 2 -47.63 -16.72 60.29
CA ARG A 2 -47.37 -17.98 59.55
C ARG A 2 -46.03 -18.17 58.80
N VAL A 3 -45.17 -18.88 59.50
CA VAL A 3 -44.23 -19.91 59.02
C VAL A 3 -44.99 -21.00 58.23
N PHE A 4 -44.40 -21.61 57.19
CA PHE A 4 -44.19 -23.07 57.08
C PHE A 4 -43.64 -23.57 55.71
N HIS A 5 -42.61 -24.41 55.85
CA HIS A 5 -42.25 -25.66 55.15
C HIS A 5 -41.83 -25.74 53.66
N THR A 6 -40.57 -26.19 53.52
CA THR A 6 -40.00 -27.12 52.54
C THR A 6 -40.89 -28.30 52.11
N CYS A 7 -40.79 -28.71 50.83
CA CYS A 7 -40.86 -30.13 50.45
C CYS A 7 -40.18 -30.43 49.10
N ARG A 8 -39.43 -31.55 49.06
CA ARG A 8 -38.73 -32.16 47.92
C ARG A 8 -39.72 -32.86 46.97
N PHE A 9 -39.43 -32.91 45.67
CA PHE A 9 -39.76 -34.08 44.83
C PHE A 9 -38.70 -34.29 43.73
N ARG A 10 -38.12 -35.49 43.72
CA ARG A 10 -37.36 -36.12 42.62
C ARG A 10 -38.35 -36.98 41.83
N LEU A 11 -38.29 -36.96 40.50
CA LEU A 11 -38.82 -38.07 39.67
C LEU A 11 -38.08 -38.13 38.32
N LEU A 12 -37.54 -39.31 38.05
CA LEU A 12 -36.93 -39.77 36.80
C LEU A 12 -37.97 -39.91 35.67
N LYS A 13 -37.55 -39.79 34.41
CA LYS A 13 -37.54 -40.87 33.37
C LYS A 13 -37.20 -40.32 31.97
N GLN A 14 -36.14 -40.87 31.36
CA GLN A 14 -36.14 -41.66 30.10
C GLN A 14 -36.55 -40.86 28.84
N ALA A 15 -35.61 -40.56 27.95
CA ALA A 15 -35.09 -41.41 26.87
C ALA A 15 -35.85 -41.15 25.55
N SER A 16 -35.15 -40.53 24.60
CA SER A 16 -35.53 -40.54 23.19
C SER A 16 -34.29 -40.55 22.32
N ILE A 17 -34.32 -41.50 21.40
CA ILE A 17 -33.30 -41.92 20.44
C ILE A 17 -33.20 -40.88 19.34
N GLY A 18 -31.97 -40.53 18.94
CA GLY A 18 -31.70 -39.65 17.81
C GLY A 18 -30.51 -40.17 17.00
N VAL A 19 -30.81 -40.72 15.83
CA VAL A 19 -29.89 -41.15 14.77
C VAL A 19 -28.89 -40.03 14.45
N GLY A 20 -27.60 -40.35 14.48
CA GLY A 20 -26.53 -39.43 14.09
C GLY A 20 -25.49 -40.15 13.25
N LEU A 21 -25.59 -39.96 11.94
CA LEU A 21 -24.62 -40.37 10.92
C LEU A 21 -23.17 -40.17 11.39
N LEU A 22 -22.38 -41.24 11.26
CA LEU A 22 -20.92 -41.17 11.22
C LEU A 22 -20.51 -40.48 9.91
N LEU A 23 -20.33 -39.15 9.96
CA LEU A 23 -19.60 -38.41 8.94
C LEU A 23 -18.12 -38.44 9.30
N ALA A 24 -17.41 -39.39 8.69
CA ALA A 24 -15.99 -39.28 8.44
C ALA A 24 -15.78 -38.13 7.45
N ALA A 25 -15.56 -36.92 7.95
CA ALA A 25 -14.99 -35.83 7.18
C ALA A 25 -13.48 -35.89 7.37
N SER A 26 -12.82 -36.58 6.45
CA SER A 26 -11.42 -36.34 6.09
C SER A 26 -11.21 -34.83 5.96
N PHE A 27 -10.36 -34.26 6.82
CA PHE A 27 -9.90 -32.90 6.67
C PHE A 27 -9.00 -32.85 5.43
N SER A 28 -9.62 -32.63 4.27
CA SER A 28 -8.92 -32.04 3.14
C SER A 28 -8.31 -30.73 3.64
N THR A 29 -6.99 -30.64 3.58
CA THR A 29 -6.23 -29.41 3.74
C THR A 29 -6.70 -28.43 2.66
N ALA A 30 -7.77 -27.71 2.95
CA ALA A 30 -8.15 -26.55 2.18
C ALA A 30 -7.03 -25.52 2.36
N LEU A 31 -6.28 -25.33 1.29
CA LEU A 31 -5.41 -24.17 1.06
C LEU A 31 -6.21 -22.93 1.43
N VAL A 32 -5.95 -22.40 2.62
CA VAL A 32 -6.35 -21.05 2.99
C VAL A 32 -5.59 -20.15 2.01
N PRO A 33 -6.27 -19.29 1.22
CA PRO A 33 -5.55 -18.26 0.49
C PRO A 33 -4.97 -17.34 1.56
N VAL A 34 -3.67 -17.50 1.78
CA VAL A 34 -2.85 -16.65 2.63
C VAL A 34 -2.86 -15.26 2.01
N SER A 35 -3.88 -14.49 2.36
CA SER A 35 -3.93 -13.05 2.12
C SER A 35 -3.17 -12.39 3.27
N ILE A 36 -1.86 -12.62 3.33
CA ILE A 36 -0.95 -11.83 4.15
C ILE A 36 -0.64 -10.59 3.32
N ALA A 37 -1.39 -9.51 3.57
CA ALA A 37 -0.76 -8.22 3.47
C ALA A 37 0.31 -8.18 4.58
N PRO A 38 1.59 -7.93 4.26
CA PRO A 38 2.67 -8.15 5.22
C PRO A 38 2.56 -7.11 6.33
N ILE A 39 2.46 -7.60 7.56
CA ILE A 39 2.39 -6.79 8.77
C ILE A 39 3.80 -6.33 9.18
N GLU A 40 4.88 -6.96 8.68
CA GLU A 40 6.28 -6.67 9.07
C GLU A 40 7.31 -6.72 7.91
N ALA A 41 6.92 -6.58 6.64
CA ALA A 41 7.92 -6.65 5.56
C ALA A 41 8.90 -5.45 5.57
N ASN A 42 10.19 -5.76 5.52
CA ASN A 42 11.31 -4.83 5.40
C ASN A 42 11.37 -4.23 3.99
N PHE A 43 11.77 -2.97 3.90
CA PHE A 43 11.92 -2.30 2.61
C PHE A 43 13.20 -2.73 1.92
N VAL A 44 13.10 -3.11 0.66
CA VAL A 44 14.25 -3.48 -0.16
C VAL A 44 14.59 -2.38 -1.13
N LEU A 45 13.60 -1.97 -1.94
CA LEU A 45 13.86 -1.13 -3.10
C LEU A 45 12.68 -0.23 -3.45
N GLY A 46 12.97 1.04 -3.74
CA GLY A 46 12.03 2.01 -4.28
C GLY A 46 12.38 2.32 -5.72
N ILE A 47 11.43 2.13 -6.63
CA ILE A 47 11.67 2.15 -8.07
C ILE A 47 10.73 3.16 -8.74
N ASP A 48 11.30 4.02 -9.58
CA ASP A 48 10.56 4.85 -10.53
C ASP A 48 10.61 4.24 -11.93
N VAL A 49 9.43 3.92 -12.47
CA VAL A 49 9.26 3.52 -13.86
C VAL A 49 8.34 4.52 -14.55
N GLN A 50 8.86 5.33 -15.47
CA GLN A 50 8.07 6.30 -16.23
C GLN A 50 7.24 7.24 -15.33
N GLY A 51 7.81 7.68 -14.19
CA GLY A 51 7.12 8.51 -13.20
C GLY A 51 6.14 7.75 -12.31
N GLN A 52 6.11 6.42 -12.39
CA GLN A 52 5.30 5.56 -11.53
C GLN A 52 6.14 4.91 -10.44
N ARG A 53 5.59 4.91 -9.23
CA ARG A 53 6.24 4.37 -8.04
C ARG A 53 5.95 2.88 -7.85
N LEU A 54 7.00 2.10 -7.74
CA LEU A 54 6.99 0.69 -7.37
C LEU A 54 7.84 0.52 -6.10
N ASN A 55 7.39 -0.28 -5.14
CA ASN A 55 8.16 -0.60 -3.94
C ASN A 55 8.26 -2.11 -3.75
N LEU A 56 9.46 -2.60 -3.49
CA LEU A 56 9.73 -3.98 -3.14
C LEU A 56 9.98 -4.12 -1.64
N TYR A 57 9.36 -5.13 -1.05
CA TYR A 57 9.49 -5.47 0.36
C TYR A 57 9.91 -6.93 0.51
N GLU A 58 10.60 -7.26 1.59
CA GLU A 58 10.98 -8.62 1.97
C GLU A 58 10.38 -8.97 3.33
N ASP A 59 9.90 -10.19 3.47
CA ASP A 59 9.40 -10.78 4.71
C ASP A 59 10.11 -12.13 4.92
N CYS A 60 11.42 -12.04 5.18
CA CYS A 60 12.31 -13.18 5.31
C CYS A 60 13.25 -13.00 6.50
N GLU A 61 13.75 -14.12 7.01
CA GLU A 61 14.71 -14.12 8.13
C GLU A 61 15.98 -13.35 7.76
N GLU A 62 16.45 -12.54 8.72
CA GLU A 62 17.69 -11.77 8.57
C GLU A 62 18.86 -12.70 8.27
N GLY A 63 19.66 -12.35 7.24
CA GLY A 63 20.81 -13.16 6.81
C GLY A 63 20.45 -14.33 5.88
N SER A 64 19.18 -14.53 5.53
CA SER A 64 18.80 -15.52 4.52
C SER A 64 19.36 -15.14 3.15
N VAL A 65 20.00 -16.11 2.48
CA VAL A 65 20.56 -15.93 1.12
C VAL A 65 19.43 -15.81 0.10
N THR A 66 18.36 -16.59 0.26
CA THR A 66 17.16 -16.54 -0.58
C THR A 66 15.99 -15.99 0.20
N CYS A 67 15.12 -15.22 -0.46
CA CYS A 67 13.87 -14.77 0.11
C CYS A 67 12.71 -15.03 -0.85
N ASP A 68 11.84 -15.96 -0.48
CA ASP A 68 10.60 -16.27 -1.21
C ASP A 68 9.38 -15.49 -0.71
N GLY A 69 9.51 -14.85 0.46
CA GLY A 69 8.49 -14.01 1.09
C GLY A 69 8.60 -12.55 0.70
N MET A 70 8.79 -12.20 -0.57
CA MET A 70 8.84 -10.79 -0.98
C MET A 70 7.50 -10.31 -1.54
N LEU A 71 7.32 -9.00 -1.58
CA LEU A 71 6.13 -8.35 -2.12
C LEU A 71 6.53 -7.14 -2.97
N LEU A 72 6.06 -7.11 -4.21
CA LEU A 72 6.11 -5.93 -5.07
C LEU A 72 4.75 -5.20 -5.01
N VAL A 73 4.79 -3.95 -4.57
CA VAL A 73 3.64 -3.04 -4.54
C VAL A 73 3.79 -2.05 -5.68
N ALA A 74 2.86 -2.10 -6.64
CA ALA A 74 2.95 -1.33 -7.88
C ALA A 74 1.56 -0.88 -8.35
N PRO A 75 1.46 0.12 -9.22
CA PRO A 75 0.28 0.33 -10.07
C PRO A 75 -0.03 -0.94 -10.86
N ASP A 76 -1.23 -1.02 -11.42
CA ASP A 76 -1.60 -2.11 -12.33
C ASP A 76 -0.63 -2.21 -13.51
N LEU A 77 0.30 -3.18 -13.46
CA LEU A 77 1.37 -3.35 -14.44
C LEU A 77 0.85 -3.76 -15.81
N GLN A 78 -0.30 -4.44 -15.86
CA GLN A 78 -0.97 -4.82 -17.12
C GLN A 78 -1.38 -3.57 -17.89
N ARG A 79 -1.93 -2.58 -17.16
CA ARG A 79 -2.31 -1.29 -17.73
C ARG A 79 -1.11 -0.39 -17.99
N LEU A 80 -0.13 -0.38 -17.10
CA LEU A 80 1.07 0.45 -17.23
C LEU A 80 1.86 0.09 -18.50
N TRP A 81 2.01 -1.19 -18.79
CA TRP A 81 2.84 -1.69 -19.90
C TRP A 81 2.05 -2.30 -21.06
N HIS A 82 0.72 -2.13 -21.07
CA HIS A 82 -0.16 -2.61 -22.15
C HIS A 82 0.00 -4.12 -22.45
N ILE A 83 0.25 -4.92 -21.41
CA ILE A 83 0.47 -6.37 -21.51
C ILE A 83 -0.84 -7.04 -21.92
N LYS A 84 -0.83 -7.84 -23.00
CA LYS A 84 -2.03 -8.54 -23.49
C LYS A 84 -2.37 -9.78 -22.65
N PRO A 85 -3.67 -10.13 -22.48
CA PRO A 85 -4.84 -9.49 -23.06
C PRO A 85 -5.25 -8.23 -22.27
N TYR A 86 -5.04 -7.07 -22.89
CA TYR A 86 -5.43 -5.79 -22.32
C TYR A 86 -6.92 -5.59 -22.59
N ASP A 87 -7.75 -5.76 -21.56
CA ASP A 87 -9.17 -5.47 -21.68
C ASP A 87 -9.38 -3.94 -21.67
N LYS A 88 -9.94 -3.42 -22.78
CA LYS A 88 -10.24 -1.99 -22.93
C LYS A 88 -11.38 -1.53 -22.00
N SER A 89 -12.06 -2.45 -21.32
CA SER A 89 -13.10 -2.17 -20.33
C SER A 89 -12.56 -1.75 -18.95
N ILE A 90 -11.23 -1.85 -18.73
CA ILE A 90 -10.60 -1.50 -17.45
C ILE A 90 -10.81 -0.02 -17.14
N ASP A 91 -11.48 0.21 -16.00
CA ASP A 91 -11.83 1.51 -15.44
C ASP A 91 -10.65 2.51 -15.51
N LYS A 92 -10.93 3.70 -16.06
CA LYS A 92 -9.95 4.78 -16.25
C LYS A 92 -9.54 5.46 -14.94
N SER A 93 -10.10 5.03 -13.81
CA SER A 93 -9.74 5.49 -12.47
C SER A 93 -8.22 5.46 -12.22
N PRO A 94 -7.69 6.36 -11.37
CA PRO A 94 -6.26 6.43 -11.06
C PRO A 94 -5.75 5.05 -10.66
N TYR A 95 -4.61 4.65 -11.23
CA TYR A 95 -4.09 3.28 -11.22
C TYR A 95 -4.28 2.63 -9.85
N SER A 96 -5.17 1.63 -9.78
CA SER A 96 -5.35 0.85 -8.56
C SER A 96 -4.00 0.21 -8.20
N VAL A 97 -3.57 0.36 -6.96
CA VAL A 97 -2.38 -0.32 -6.44
C VAL A 97 -2.66 -1.82 -6.40
N LYS A 98 -1.74 -2.61 -6.93
CA LYS A 98 -1.74 -4.07 -6.98
C LYS A 98 -0.56 -4.62 -6.18
N PHE A 99 -0.73 -5.88 -5.77
CA PHE A 99 0.24 -6.66 -5.03
C PHE A 99 0.69 -7.83 -5.90
N TYR A 100 2.01 -8.01 -6.01
CA TYR A 100 2.62 -9.11 -6.74
C TYR A 100 3.54 -9.86 -5.78
N ALA A 101 3.31 -11.15 -5.60
CA ALA A 101 4.20 -12.00 -4.82
C ALA A 101 5.58 -11.98 -5.50
N ALA A 102 6.64 -11.82 -4.73
CA ALA A 102 7.98 -11.70 -5.26
C ALA A 102 8.96 -12.60 -4.51
N LYS A 103 10.11 -12.84 -5.13
CA LYS A 103 11.20 -13.60 -4.54
C LYS A 103 12.55 -13.24 -5.14
N THR A 104 13.62 -13.49 -4.41
CA THR A 104 14.98 -13.40 -4.94
C THR A 104 15.24 -14.50 -5.96
N LYS A 105 15.97 -14.18 -7.03
CA LYS A 105 16.48 -15.15 -8.00
C LYS A 105 17.99 -15.27 -7.84
N HIS A 106 18.47 -16.51 -7.82
CA HIS A 106 19.89 -16.83 -7.71
C HIS A 106 20.32 -17.81 -8.80
N SER A 107 21.56 -17.68 -9.25
CA SER A 107 22.27 -18.73 -9.96
C SER A 107 22.60 -19.87 -9.00
N LEU A 108 22.67 -21.09 -9.53
CA LEU A 108 23.03 -22.28 -8.76
C LEU A 108 24.55 -22.47 -8.74
N CYS A 109 25.07 -22.95 -7.61
CA CYS A 109 26.45 -23.38 -7.48
C CYS A 109 26.72 -24.61 -8.37
N LYS A 110 27.98 -25.07 -8.43
CA LYS A 110 28.37 -26.26 -9.21
C LYS A 110 27.62 -27.54 -8.82
N ASP A 111 27.06 -27.57 -7.62
CA ASP A 111 26.23 -28.67 -7.11
C ASP A 111 24.80 -28.69 -7.71
N GLY A 112 24.40 -27.64 -8.44
CA GLY A 112 23.10 -27.54 -9.07
C GLY A 112 21.92 -27.37 -8.11
N VAL A 113 22.17 -27.07 -6.82
CA VAL A 113 21.10 -26.93 -5.82
C VAL A 113 21.30 -25.68 -4.97
N THR A 114 22.54 -25.38 -4.59
CA THR A 114 22.82 -24.28 -3.66
C THR A 114 22.74 -22.94 -4.37
N PRO A 115 22.03 -21.93 -3.83
CA PRO A 115 22.07 -20.56 -4.33
C PRO A 115 23.49 -19.98 -4.20
N CYS A 116 24.04 -19.45 -5.29
CA CYS A 116 25.41 -18.90 -5.33
C CYS A 116 25.43 -17.40 -5.63
N GLY A 117 24.94 -16.98 -6.80
CA GLY A 117 25.02 -15.59 -7.24
C GLY A 117 23.65 -14.96 -7.37
N PHE A 118 23.40 -13.90 -6.61
CA PHE A 118 22.18 -13.10 -6.73
C PHE A 118 22.03 -12.52 -8.14
N GLN A 119 20.84 -12.66 -8.72
CA GLN A 119 20.53 -12.21 -10.08
C GLN A 119 19.51 -11.07 -10.10
N GLY A 120 18.61 -10.99 -9.11
CA GLY A 120 17.53 -10.01 -9.09
C GLY A 120 16.28 -10.55 -8.40
N TYR A 121 15.11 -10.01 -8.77
CA TYR A 121 13.84 -10.35 -8.11
C TYR A 121 12.81 -10.84 -9.13
N GLN A 122 12.28 -12.04 -8.95
CA GLN A 122 11.10 -12.51 -9.69
C GLN A 122 9.83 -12.03 -9.00
N PHE A 123 8.80 -11.71 -9.78
CA PHE A 123 7.47 -11.42 -9.25
C PHE A 123 6.37 -12.00 -10.13
N GLU A 124 5.24 -12.32 -9.51
CA GLU A 124 4.05 -12.78 -10.19
C GLU A 124 2.76 -12.38 -9.46
N GLY A 125 1.67 -12.30 -10.21
CA GLY A 125 0.36 -11.99 -9.68
C GLY A 125 -0.55 -11.35 -10.71
N ASN A 126 -1.86 -11.53 -10.53
CA ASN A 126 -2.88 -10.99 -11.42
C ASN A 126 -2.70 -11.40 -12.90
N GLY A 127 -2.14 -12.58 -13.19
CA GLY A 127 -1.88 -13.02 -14.56
C GLY A 127 -0.60 -12.42 -15.20
N ILE A 128 0.25 -11.77 -14.39
CA ILE A 128 1.53 -11.18 -14.81
C ILE A 128 2.66 -11.96 -14.16
N LYS A 129 3.74 -12.19 -14.92
CA LYS A 129 5.04 -12.64 -14.42
C LYS A 129 6.11 -11.66 -14.85
N GLY A 130 7.11 -11.45 -14.01
CA GLY A 130 8.18 -10.51 -14.30
C GLY A 130 9.45 -10.73 -13.50
N PHE A 131 10.44 -9.90 -13.82
CA PHE A 131 11.78 -9.91 -13.26
C PHE A 131 12.32 -8.48 -13.14
N ILE A 132 12.85 -8.14 -11.98
CA ILE A 132 13.57 -6.90 -11.72
C ILE A 132 15.07 -7.22 -11.77
N ASP A 133 15.76 -6.63 -12.75
CA ASP A 133 17.19 -6.72 -12.92
C ASP A 133 17.85 -5.46 -12.32
N PRO A 134 18.54 -5.57 -11.17
CA PRO A 134 19.25 -4.45 -10.56
C PRO A 134 20.57 -4.09 -11.24
N ILE A 135 21.16 -4.99 -12.03
CA ILE A 135 22.41 -4.74 -12.74
C ILE A 135 22.13 -3.84 -13.95
N ASP A 136 21.14 -4.22 -14.75
CA ASP A 136 20.75 -3.49 -15.96
C ASP A 136 19.74 -2.35 -15.68
N GLN A 137 19.25 -2.24 -14.45
CA GLN A 137 18.17 -1.33 -14.04
C GLN A 137 16.94 -1.46 -14.96
N LYS A 138 16.53 -2.70 -15.22
CA LYS A 138 15.38 -3.03 -16.07
C LYS A 138 14.35 -3.83 -15.30
N ILE A 139 13.08 -3.57 -15.57
CA ILE A 139 12.00 -4.48 -15.21
C ILE A 139 11.45 -5.11 -16.48
N TYR A 140 11.39 -6.44 -16.44
CA TYR A 140 10.74 -7.30 -17.41
C TYR A 140 9.39 -7.71 -16.86
N ALA A 141 8.33 -7.61 -17.65
CA ALA A 141 7.07 -8.23 -17.30
C ALA A 141 6.30 -8.64 -18.55
N GLY A 142 5.57 -9.73 -18.43
CA GLY A 142 4.69 -10.27 -19.45
C GLY A 142 3.53 -11.01 -18.81
N ASN A 143 2.64 -11.54 -19.65
CA ASN A 143 1.60 -12.43 -19.15
C ASN A 143 2.21 -13.78 -18.73
N GLU A 144 1.45 -14.61 -18.03
CA GLU A 144 1.93 -15.91 -17.53
C GLU A 144 2.45 -16.87 -18.61
N TRP A 145 2.16 -16.60 -19.89
CA TRP A 145 2.40 -17.49 -21.03
C TRP A 145 3.53 -17.01 -21.97
N THR A 146 3.92 -15.74 -21.88
CA THR A 146 4.94 -15.11 -22.73
C THR A 146 5.73 -14.08 -21.93
N LEU A 147 7.04 -14.31 -21.77
CA LEU A 147 8.01 -13.28 -21.39
C LEU A 147 8.38 -12.45 -22.63
N ASP A 148 7.41 -12.08 -23.46
CA ASP A 148 7.66 -11.35 -24.70
C ASP A 148 8.07 -9.90 -24.36
N ASP A 149 9.39 -9.71 -24.25
CA ASP A 149 10.25 -8.56 -24.54
C ASP A 149 9.88 -7.13 -24.06
N SER A 150 8.79 -6.91 -23.34
CA SER A 150 8.56 -5.62 -22.69
C SER A 150 9.46 -5.47 -21.46
N SER A 151 10.62 -4.87 -21.71
CA SER A 151 11.51 -4.35 -20.67
C SER A 151 11.43 -2.83 -20.61
N VAL A 152 11.44 -2.29 -19.39
CA VAL A 152 11.47 -0.85 -19.17
C VAL A 152 12.59 -0.53 -18.20
N THR A 153 13.39 0.47 -18.55
CA THR A 153 14.42 1.01 -17.66
C THR A 153 13.76 1.72 -16.49
N TYR A 154 14.31 1.50 -15.30
CA TYR A 154 13.86 2.15 -14.08
C TYR A 154 14.98 2.97 -13.44
N LYS A 155 14.59 3.87 -12.53
CA LYS A 155 15.52 4.56 -11.65
C LYS A 155 15.22 4.17 -10.22
N GLU A 156 16.24 3.85 -9.45
CA GLU A 156 16.07 3.76 -8.02
C GLU A 156 15.75 5.14 -7.45
N ASN A 157 14.78 5.20 -6.56
CA ASN A 157 14.37 6.43 -5.92
C ASN A 157 14.30 6.22 -4.41
N SER A 158 15.33 6.69 -3.71
CA SER A 158 15.44 6.60 -2.25
C SER A 158 14.33 7.34 -1.50
N THR A 159 13.61 8.25 -2.16
CA THR A 159 12.44 8.93 -1.58
C THR A 159 11.18 8.04 -1.56
N TYR A 160 11.20 6.91 -2.27
CA TYR A 160 10.09 5.94 -2.32
C TYR A 160 10.13 4.94 -1.15
N LEU A 161 10.11 5.44 0.09
CA LEU A 161 10.12 4.69 1.36
C LEU A 161 9.00 3.61 1.51
N PRO A 162 9.13 2.60 2.40
CA PRO A 162 8.12 1.56 2.59
C PRO A 162 6.74 2.10 2.99
N LEU A 163 5.68 1.62 2.35
CA LEU A 163 4.30 2.04 2.56
C LEU A 163 3.56 1.18 3.60
N THR A 164 3.94 -0.09 3.82
CA THR A 164 3.21 -1.04 4.69
C THR A 164 3.75 -1.10 6.12
N SER A 165 5.06 -1.33 6.34
CA SER A 165 5.66 -1.40 7.69
C SER A 165 5.71 -0.06 8.45
N GLN A 166 5.40 1.05 7.77
CA GLN A 166 5.28 2.38 8.37
C GLN A 166 3.88 2.98 8.23
N THR A 167 2.85 2.20 7.91
CA THR A 167 1.47 2.70 7.72
C THR A 167 1.01 3.57 8.89
N ALA A 168 1.23 3.13 10.13
CA ALA A 168 0.88 3.88 11.33
C ALA A 168 1.69 5.18 11.45
N LEU A 169 2.98 5.12 11.15
CA LEU A 169 3.87 6.29 11.16
C LEU A 169 3.51 7.30 10.06
N ILE A 170 3.24 6.85 8.84
CA ILE A 170 2.83 7.71 7.73
C ILE A 170 1.46 8.33 8.01
N ASN A 171 0.51 7.56 8.55
CA ASN A 171 -0.78 8.09 9.00
C ASN A 171 -0.58 9.18 10.07
N SER A 172 0.28 8.92 11.06
CA SER A 172 0.61 9.89 12.12
C SER A 172 1.25 11.16 11.55
N LYS A 173 2.25 11.01 10.68
CA LYS A 173 2.93 12.14 10.02
C LYS A 173 1.99 12.93 9.11
N TYR A 174 1.11 12.26 8.37
CA TYR A 174 0.10 12.90 7.54
C TYR A 174 -0.86 13.73 8.40
N ASN A 175 -1.43 13.14 9.46
CA ASN A 175 -2.34 13.83 10.37
C ASN A 175 -1.66 15.04 11.04
N ALA A 176 -0.41 14.90 11.45
CA ALA A 176 0.38 15.99 12.02
C ALA A 176 0.67 17.10 11.00
N SER A 177 1.06 16.72 9.78
CA SER A 177 1.34 17.66 8.68
C SER A 177 0.10 18.46 8.28
N ASP A 178 -1.05 17.80 8.13
CA ASP A 178 -2.31 18.45 7.73
C ASP A 178 -2.81 19.40 8.84
N LYS A 179 -2.72 18.99 10.10
CA LYS A 179 -3.00 19.85 11.25
C LYS A 179 -2.07 21.07 11.30
N ALA A 180 -0.77 20.88 11.03
CA ALA A 180 0.21 21.95 11.02
C ALA A 180 -0.05 22.95 9.88
N LEU A 181 -0.37 22.47 8.68
CA LEU A 181 -0.75 23.32 7.54
C LEU A 181 -1.98 24.16 7.87
N ASN A 182 -3.04 23.55 8.41
CA ASN A 182 -4.26 24.28 8.76
C ASN A 182 -3.99 25.35 9.84
N LYS A 183 -3.15 25.05 10.84
CA LYS A 183 -2.72 26.04 11.84
C LYS A 183 -1.94 27.18 11.20
N SER A 184 -0.99 26.88 10.32
CA SER A 184 -0.22 27.89 9.59
C SER A 184 -1.11 28.81 8.76
N TYR A 185 -2.11 28.24 8.08
CA TYR A 185 -3.10 29.00 7.30
C TYR A 185 -3.88 29.97 8.19
N GLN A 186 -4.38 29.49 9.34
CA GLN A 186 -5.16 30.33 10.26
C GLN A 186 -4.35 31.52 10.79
N ILE A 187 -3.08 31.29 11.15
CA ILE A 187 -2.16 32.35 11.59
C ILE A 187 -1.95 33.36 10.46
N THR A 188 -1.57 32.87 9.28
CA THR A 188 -1.30 33.71 8.09
C THR A 188 -2.53 34.54 7.72
N ARG A 189 -3.72 33.92 7.72
CA ARG A 189 -4.99 34.59 7.43
C ARG A 189 -5.28 35.72 8.42
N ASN A 190 -5.06 35.50 9.72
CA ASN A 190 -5.28 36.52 10.73
C ASN A 190 -4.29 37.69 10.59
N GLU A 191 -3.02 37.40 10.31
CA GLU A 191 -2.01 38.44 10.07
C GLU A 191 -2.32 39.23 8.80
N VAL A 192 -2.68 38.55 7.71
CA VAL A 192 -3.08 39.21 6.46
C VAL A 192 -4.31 40.09 6.68
N ARG A 193 -5.31 39.63 7.43
CA ARG A 193 -6.46 40.46 7.79
C ARG A 193 -6.04 41.69 8.59
N ARG A 194 -5.15 41.52 9.57
CA ARG A 194 -4.67 42.59 10.45
C ARG A 194 -3.86 43.64 9.68
N LEU A 195 -3.00 43.22 8.76
CA LEU A 195 -2.06 44.08 8.03
C LEU A 195 -2.66 44.67 6.75
N TYR A 196 -3.46 43.89 6.02
CA TYR A 196 -3.91 44.20 4.66
C TYR A 196 -5.43 44.23 4.49
N GLY A 197 -6.19 43.92 5.55
CA GLY A 197 -7.65 44.00 5.57
C GLY A 197 -8.38 42.79 4.99
N GLU A 198 -9.71 42.82 5.07
CA GLU A 198 -10.59 41.67 4.78
C GLU A 198 -10.58 41.25 3.30
N ARG A 199 -10.33 42.19 2.39
CA ARG A 199 -10.26 41.88 0.95
C ARG A 199 -9.09 40.96 0.64
N MET A 200 -7.89 41.29 1.14
CA MET A 200 -6.70 40.47 0.92
C MET A 200 -6.81 39.11 1.62
N GLU A 201 -7.45 39.08 2.79
CA GLU A 201 -7.77 37.84 3.49
C GLU A 201 -8.69 36.92 2.66
N SER A 202 -9.70 37.49 2.00
CA SER A 202 -10.59 36.75 1.10
C SER A 202 -9.85 36.19 -0.13
N ASP A 203 -8.94 36.99 -0.71
CA ASP A 203 -8.12 36.56 -1.85
C ASP A 203 -7.20 35.39 -1.46
N LEU A 204 -6.55 35.46 -0.29
CA LEU A 204 -5.75 34.37 0.26
C LEU A 204 -6.57 33.09 0.44
N LYS A 205 -7.82 33.20 0.90
CA LYS A 205 -8.72 32.04 1.03
C LYS A 205 -9.01 31.39 -0.31
N GLN A 206 -9.24 32.17 -1.36
CA GLN A 206 -9.48 31.63 -2.71
C GLN A 206 -8.23 30.96 -3.27
N GLU A 207 -7.07 31.58 -3.10
CA GLU A 207 -5.79 31.01 -3.53
C GLU A 207 -5.49 29.70 -2.80
N GLN A 208 -5.74 29.61 -1.49
CA GLN A 208 -5.61 28.37 -0.74
C GLN A 208 -6.57 27.27 -1.23
N ILE A 209 -7.80 27.60 -1.62
CA ILE A 209 -8.74 26.63 -2.20
C ILE A 209 -8.20 26.08 -3.53
N GLN A 210 -7.66 26.94 -4.40
CA GLN A 210 -7.09 26.49 -5.67
C GLN A 210 -5.85 25.63 -5.45
N TRP A 211 -5.00 26.00 -4.49
CA TRP A 211 -3.83 25.21 -4.12
C TRP A 211 -4.22 23.81 -3.62
N ILE A 212 -5.26 23.68 -2.77
CA ILE A 212 -5.75 22.36 -2.31
C ILE A 212 -6.20 21.51 -3.50
N LYS A 213 -6.96 22.09 -4.44
CA LYS A 213 -7.41 21.39 -5.65
C LYS A 213 -6.23 20.91 -6.49
N GLN A 214 -5.23 21.76 -6.67
CA GLN A 214 -4.04 21.44 -7.44
C GLN A 214 -3.20 20.36 -6.76
N ARG A 215 -2.90 20.48 -5.45
CA ARG A 215 -2.26 19.43 -4.64
C ARG A 215 -2.98 18.10 -4.78
N SER A 216 -4.32 18.10 -4.68
CA SER A 216 -5.11 16.89 -4.82
C SER A 216 -4.97 16.25 -6.20
N LYS A 217 -4.95 17.04 -7.27
CA LYS A 217 -4.73 16.55 -8.63
C LYS A 217 -3.33 15.96 -8.78
N ASP A 218 -2.31 16.67 -8.32
CA ASP A 218 -0.90 16.27 -8.43
C ASP A 218 -0.60 15.01 -7.63
N CYS A 219 -1.23 14.87 -6.45
CA CYS A 219 -1.07 13.72 -5.57
C CYS A 219 -2.12 12.62 -5.79
N GLY A 220 -2.99 12.67 -6.82
CA GLY A 220 -3.93 11.59 -7.13
C GLY A 220 -5.07 11.35 -6.13
N ALA A 221 -5.48 12.38 -5.39
CA ALA A 221 -6.51 12.29 -4.34
C ALA A 221 -7.92 11.97 -4.87
N ASN A 222 -8.85 11.66 -3.96
CA ASN A 222 -10.26 11.46 -4.29
C ASN A 222 -11.01 12.78 -4.61
N THR A 223 -12.29 12.66 -4.96
CA THR A 223 -13.19 13.80 -5.24
C THR A 223 -13.42 14.73 -4.06
N GLN A 224 -13.13 14.28 -2.84
CA GLN A 224 -13.20 15.05 -1.59
C GLN A 224 -11.83 15.65 -1.22
N HIS A 225 -10.84 15.63 -2.13
CA HIS A 225 -9.50 16.17 -1.93
C HIS A 225 -8.69 15.45 -0.84
N GLN A 226 -8.99 14.18 -0.57
CA GLN A 226 -8.33 13.36 0.46
C GLN A 226 -7.48 12.24 -0.15
N PRO A 227 -6.32 11.92 0.48
CA PRO A 227 -5.49 10.79 0.05
C PRO A 227 -6.11 9.46 0.51
N ARG A 228 -6.12 8.50 -0.40
CA ARG A 228 -6.62 7.12 -0.24
C ARG A 228 -5.49 6.15 0.04
N THR A 229 -4.31 6.39 -0.51
CA THR A 229 -3.15 5.48 -0.37
C THR A 229 -2.04 6.12 0.48
N GLN A 230 -1.11 5.29 0.95
CA GLN A 230 0.06 5.77 1.70
C GLN A 230 1.00 6.60 0.81
N ALA A 231 1.11 6.30 -0.48
CA ALA A 231 1.90 7.08 -1.42
C ALA A 231 1.31 8.48 -1.61
N GLU A 232 -0.02 8.58 -1.73
CA GLU A 232 -0.74 9.85 -1.79
C GLU A 232 -0.53 10.65 -0.49
N LYS A 233 -0.54 10.00 0.69
CA LYS A 233 -0.24 10.66 1.98
C LYS A 233 1.18 11.23 2.05
N VAL A 234 2.19 10.51 1.54
CA VAL A 234 3.57 11.01 1.49
C VAL A 234 3.68 12.24 0.58
N CYS A 235 3.04 12.21 -0.59
CA CYS A 235 2.95 13.38 -1.48
C CYS A 235 2.30 14.58 -0.78
N PHE A 236 1.19 14.36 -0.05
CA PHE A 236 0.53 15.42 0.72
C PHE A 236 1.46 16.02 1.78
N ILE A 237 2.23 15.20 2.51
CA ILE A 237 3.19 15.69 3.51
C ILE A 237 4.20 16.66 2.88
N GLN A 238 4.81 16.28 1.75
CA GLN A 238 5.80 17.11 1.05
C GLN A 238 5.22 18.43 0.53
N GLN A 239 4.01 18.37 -0.06
CA GLN A 239 3.31 19.56 -0.55
C GLN A 239 2.92 20.50 0.59
N ASN A 240 2.46 19.96 1.73
CA ASN A 240 2.11 20.73 2.91
C ASN A 240 3.32 21.48 3.49
N ASP A 241 4.48 20.84 3.57
CA ASP A 241 5.69 21.48 4.11
C ASP A 241 6.20 22.58 3.18
N SER A 242 6.20 22.35 1.87
CA SER A 242 6.54 23.38 0.87
C SER A 242 5.61 24.60 0.98
N ARG A 243 4.31 24.35 1.19
CA ARG A 243 3.31 25.40 1.33
C ARG A 243 3.47 26.23 2.61
N LYS A 244 3.77 25.58 3.73
CA LYS A 244 4.05 26.27 5.00
C LYS A 244 5.26 27.20 4.87
N GLN A 245 6.32 26.77 4.19
CA GLN A 245 7.50 27.61 3.95
C GLN A 245 7.14 28.86 3.13
N ALA A 246 6.30 28.71 2.10
CA ALA A 246 5.86 29.85 1.30
C ALA A 246 5.10 30.90 2.14
N TRP A 247 4.32 30.48 3.13
CA TRP A 247 3.63 31.40 4.03
C TRP A 247 4.53 32.04 5.08
N PHE A 248 5.55 31.33 5.57
CA PHE A 248 6.55 31.92 6.44
C PHE A 248 7.21 33.13 5.77
N LEU A 249 7.55 33.00 4.48
CA LEU A 249 8.12 34.08 3.66
C LEU A 249 7.15 35.23 3.33
N TRP A 250 5.85 35.06 3.60
CA TRP A 250 4.84 36.09 3.38
C TRP A 250 4.63 36.99 4.61
N ILE A 251 5.06 36.54 5.78
CA ILE A 251 4.84 37.21 7.07
C ILE A 251 6.07 38.03 7.49
N ASP A 252 7.28 37.62 7.10
CA ASP A 252 8.53 38.39 7.24
C ASP A 252 8.58 39.59 6.27
#